data_AF-A0A9N9R6S7-F1
#
_entry.id   AF-A0A9N9R6S7-F1
#
_cell.length_a   1.000
_cell.length_b   1.000
_cell.length_c   1.000
_cell.angle_alpha   90.00
_cell.angle_beta   90.00
_cell.angle_gamma   90.00
#
_symmetry.space_group_name_H-M   'P 1'
#
loop_
_entity.id
_entity.type
_entity.pdbx_description
1 polymer ?
#
loop_
_entity_poly.entity_id
_entity_poly.type
_entity_poly.pdbx_seq_one_letter_code
_entity_poly.pdbx_strand_id
1 'polypeptide(L)'
;MSRKPVPLRDVSGFLQVLRDFLLGRKHTNALRFAPLLAARTQPPPEIPDGSSHKHAHNYYYTRDGRREVTPPADVTKVLLEASSDKGAPKQAANVRPTPGPVFQWDKHYD
;
A
#
# COMPACT_ATOMS: atom_id res chain seq x y z
N MET A 1 -17.91 -6.68 35.37
CA MET A 1 -18.60 -5.47 35.86
C MET A 1 -18.56 -4.41 34.77
N SER A 2 -19.70 -4.06 34.17
CA SER A 2 -19.76 -3.01 33.14
C SER A 2 -19.53 -1.64 33.80
N ARG A 3 -18.48 -0.92 33.39
CA ARG A 3 -18.22 0.44 33.90
C ARG A 3 -19.31 1.37 33.38
N LYS A 4 -19.94 2.15 34.27
CA LYS A 4 -20.92 3.17 33.85
C LYS A 4 -20.24 4.14 32.86
N PRO A 5 -20.94 4.55 31.78
CA PRO A 5 -20.37 5.48 30.82
C PRO A 5 -20.05 6.81 31.52
N VAL A 6 -18.78 7.22 31.47
CA VAL A 6 -18.33 8.49 32.03
C VAL A 6 -18.67 9.59 31.02
N PRO A 7 -19.41 10.65 31.39
CA PRO A 7 -19.69 11.75 30.47
C PRO A 7 -18.39 12.40 30.02
N LEU A 8 -18.26 12.64 28.71
CA LEU A 8 -17.09 13.32 28.16
C LEU A 8 -17.10 14.78 28.61
N ARG A 9 -15.92 15.31 28.93
CA ARG A 9 -15.79 16.71 29.35
C ARG A 9 -16.02 17.63 28.14
N ASP A 10 -17.03 18.49 28.24
CA ASP A 10 -17.30 19.56 27.29
C ASP A 10 -17.55 20.88 28.06
N VAL A 11 -17.75 21.97 27.33
CA VAL A 11 -18.08 23.30 27.89
C VAL A 11 -19.46 23.28 28.55
N SER A 12 -19.82 24.32 29.32
CA SER A 12 -21.16 24.44 29.91
C SER A 12 -22.26 24.45 28.83
N GLY A 13 -23.45 23.95 29.16
CA GLY A 13 -24.54 23.77 28.18
C GLY A 13 -24.91 25.04 27.39
N PHE A 14 -24.89 26.21 28.05
CA PHE A 14 -25.09 27.50 27.37
C PHE A 14 -24.03 27.77 26.30
N LEU A 15 -22.76 27.53 26.62
CA LEU A 15 -21.66 27.73 25.68
C LEU A 15 -21.65 26.71 24.55
N GLN A 16 -22.16 25.50 24.78
CA GLN A 16 -22.35 24.51 23.71
C GLN A 16 -23.38 25.00 22.68
N VAL A 17 -24.51 25.55 23.14
CA VAL A 17 -25.55 26.09 22.25
C VAL A 17 -25.04 27.30 21.47
N LEU A 18 -24.34 28.22 22.14
CA LEU A 18 -23.73 29.38 21.47
C LEU A 18 -22.71 28.95 20.41
N ARG A 19 -21.87 27.96 20.72
CA ARG A 19 -20.89 27.39 19.79
C ARG A 19 -21.57 26.77 18.58
N ASP A 20 -22.57 25.92 18.78
CA ASP A 20 -23.25 25.21 17.70
C ASP A 20 -24.02 26.19 16.79
N PHE A 21 -24.58 27.25 17.37
CA PHE A 21 -25.20 28.34 16.61
C PHE A 21 -24.20 29.08 15.72
N LEU A 22 -23.06 29.52 16.27
CA LEU A 22 -22.02 30.23 15.51
C LEU A 22 -21.34 29.35 14.45
N LEU A 23 -21.27 28.03 14.68
CA LEU A 23 -20.71 27.07 13.73
C LEU A 23 -21.70 26.68 12.61
N GLY A 24 -23.00 26.93 12.78
CA GLY A 24 -24.04 26.45 11.86
C GLY A 24 -24.17 24.92 11.81
N ARG A 25 -23.57 24.21 12.76
CA ARG A 25 -23.56 22.74 12.86
C ARG A 25 -23.26 22.30 14.28
N LYS A 26 -23.61 21.06 14.63
CA LYS A 26 -23.20 20.43 15.88
C LYS A 26 -21.68 20.29 15.94
N HIS A 27 -21.08 20.78 17.02
CA HIS A 27 -19.65 20.66 17.21
C HIS A 27 -19.22 19.20 17.41
N THR A 28 -18.24 18.78 16.63
CA THR A 28 -17.59 17.47 16.73
C THR A 28 -16.32 17.60 17.58
N ASN A 29 -16.35 17.06 18.80
CA ASN A 29 -15.23 17.16 19.72
C ASN A 29 -14.02 16.31 19.23
N ALA A 30 -12.89 16.96 18.94
CA ALA A 30 -11.66 16.30 18.48
C ALA A 30 -10.73 15.87 19.63
N LEU A 31 -11.11 16.12 20.89
CA LEU A 31 -10.31 15.74 22.04
C LEU A 31 -10.37 14.23 22.27
N ARG A 32 -9.25 13.69 22.76
CA ARG A 32 -9.10 12.28 23.09
C ARG A 32 -9.45 12.07 24.56
N PHE A 33 -10.46 11.25 24.84
CA PHE A 33 -10.91 10.92 26.18
C PHE A 33 -10.59 9.47 26.53
N ALA A 34 -10.07 9.22 27.73
CA ALA A 34 -9.67 7.89 28.20
C ALA A 34 -10.62 6.72 27.85
N PRO A 35 -11.96 6.82 27.98
CA PRO A 35 -12.85 5.72 27.61
C PRO A 35 -12.92 5.41 26.10
N LEU A 36 -12.52 6.35 25.24
CA LEU A 36 -12.52 6.21 23.78
C LEU A 36 -11.15 5.82 23.22
N LEU A 37 -10.09 5.80 24.04
CA LEU A 37 -8.79 5.29 23.63
C LEU A 37 -8.62 3.84 24.10
N ALA A 38 -7.79 3.10 23.35
CA ALA A 38 -7.20 1.88 23.86
C ALA A 38 -6.42 2.16 25.17
N ALA A 39 -6.35 1.17 26.04
CA ALA A 39 -5.56 1.25 27.26
C ALA A 39 -4.08 1.56 26.97
N ARG A 40 -3.38 2.21 27.90
CA ARG A 40 -1.93 2.45 27.73
C ARG A 40 -1.13 1.16 27.89
N THR A 41 -1.60 0.27 28.75
CA THR A 41 -1.01 -1.04 28.97
C THR A 41 -1.83 -2.06 28.20
N GLN A 42 -1.17 -2.75 27.27
CA GLN A 42 -1.76 -3.83 26.47
C GLN A 42 -1.28 -5.18 27.01
N PRO A 43 -2.09 -6.24 26.93
CA PRO A 43 -1.61 -7.59 27.23
C PRO A 43 -0.51 -8.00 26.23
N PRO A 44 0.38 -8.92 26.61
CA PRO A 44 1.35 -9.49 25.67
C PRO A 44 0.62 -10.11 24.46
N PRO A 45 0.97 -9.76 23.21
CA PRO A 45 0.35 -10.35 22.03
C PRO A 45 0.98 -11.70 21.67
N GLU A 46 0.18 -12.61 21.12
CA GLU A 46 0.65 -13.81 20.42
C GLU A 46 0.63 -13.53 18.91
N ILE A 47 1.81 -13.36 18.32
CA ILE A 47 1.97 -12.98 16.91
C ILE A 47 2.08 -14.27 16.07
N PRO A 48 1.34 -14.40 14.96
CA PRO A 48 1.47 -15.56 14.09
C PRO A 48 2.83 -15.59 13.40
N ASP A 49 3.32 -16.81 13.19
CA ASP A 49 4.57 -17.04 12.50
C ASP A 49 4.51 -16.62 11.01
N GLY A 50 5.64 -16.17 10.49
CA GLY A 50 5.80 -15.88 9.06
C GLY A 50 5.85 -17.14 8.19
N SER A 51 5.69 -16.99 6.87
CA SER A 51 5.59 -18.09 5.89
C SER A 51 6.79 -19.05 5.84
N SER A 52 7.95 -18.63 6.36
CA SER A 52 9.17 -19.44 6.42
C SER A 52 9.39 -20.13 7.77
N HIS A 53 8.42 -20.15 8.70
CA HIS A 53 8.49 -20.96 9.92
C HIS A 53 7.94 -22.37 9.65
N LYS A 54 8.63 -23.10 8.75
CA LYS A 54 8.28 -24.48 8.39
C LYS A 54 9.39 -25.42 8.87
N HIS A 55 9.00 -26.56 9.43
CA HIS A 55 9.93 -27.57 9.95
C HIS A 55 10.64 -28.38 8.85
N ALA A 56 10.02 -28.52 7.67
CA ALA A 56 10.55 -29.27 6.54
C ALA A 56 10.31 -28.52 5.21
N HIS A 57 11.05 -28.89 4.17
CA HIS A 57 10.94 -28.30 2.82
C HIS A 57 11.07 -26.77 2.80
N ASN A 58 12.06 -26.25 3.55
CA ASN A 58 12.26 -24.82 3.76
C ASN A 58 13.73 -24.43 3.69
N TYR A 59 14.41 -24.97 2.69
CA TYR A 59 15.82 -24.66 2.45
C TYR A 59 15.98 -23.19 2.05
N TYR A 60 16.95 -22.50 2.63
CA TYR A 60 17.14 -21.07 2.36
C TYR A 60 17.43 -20.81 0.87
N TYR A 61 18.18 -21.71 0.20
CA TYR A 61 18.56 -21.52 -1.20
C TYR A 61 17.38 -21.45 -2.16
N THR A 62 16.22 -22.06 -1.85
CA THR A 62 15.03 -22.03 -2.72
C THR A 62 14.21 -20.75 -2.59
N ARG A 63 14.53 -19.88 -1.63
CA ARG A 63 13.81 -18.63 -1.36
C ARG A 63 14.74 -17.42 -1.25
N ASP A 64 16.00 -17.59 -1.61
CA ASP A 64 17.01 -16.53 -1.54
C ASP A 64 16.98 -15.67 -2.80
N GLY A 65 15.98 -14.81 -2.91
CA GLY A 65 15.84 -13.88 -4.04
C GLY A 65 17.04 -12.95 -4.25
N ARG A 66 17.90 -12.78 -3.23
CA ARG A 66 19.15 -12.01 -3.36
C ARG A 66 20.14 -12.69 -4.32
N ARG A 67 20.09 -14.02 -4.45
CA ARG A 67 20.94 -14.81 -5.34
C ARG A 67 20.32 -15.03 -6.72
N GLU A 68 19.04 -14.74 -6.88
CA GLU A 68 18.34 -14.80 -8.17
C GLU A 68 18.65 -13.59 -9.05
N VAL A 69 19.20 -12.52 -8.48
CA VAL A 69 19.59 -11.31 -9.22
C VAL A 69 20.75 -11.62 -10.17
N THR A 70 20.48 -11.56 -11.47
CA THR A 70 21.50 -11.63 -12.51
C THR A 70 22.00 -10.25 -12.92
N PRO A 71 23.22 -10.13 -13.46
CA PRO A 71 23.67 -8.90 -14.10
C PRO A 71 22.69 -8.41 -15.17
N PRO A 72 22.57 -7.09 -15.40
CA PRO A 72 21.68 -6.56 -16.42
C PRO A 72 22.10 -7.03 -17.82
N ALA A 73 21.12 -7.31 -18.67
CA ALA A 73 21.38 -7.72 -20.05
C ALA A 73 21.85 -6.52 -20.90
N ASP A 74 22.93 -6.72 -21.66
CA ASP A 74 23.42 -5.74 -22.64
C ASP A 74 22.62 -5.87 -23.94
N VAL A 75 21.66 -4.95 -24.11
CA VAL A 75 20.73 -4.93 -25.24
C VAL A 75 21.46 -4.82 -26.59
N THR A 76 22.64 -4.19 -26.63
CA THR A 76 23.40 -4.04 -27.89
C THR A 76 23.92 -5.37 -28.40
N LYS A 77 24.37 -6.26 -27.50
CA LYS A 77 24.86 -7.60 -27.84
C LYS A 77 23.71 -8.57 -28.12
N VAL A 78 22.67 -8.54 -27.29
CA VAL A 78 21.50 -9.41 -27.43
C VAL A 78 20.74 -9.16 -28.74
N LEU A 79 20.55 -7.90 -29.14
CA LEU A 79 19.90 -7.57 -30.41
C LEU A 79 20.78 -7.87 -31.62
N LEU A 80 22.11 -7.85 -31.47
CA LEU A 80 23.03 -8.23 -32.54
C LEU A 80 22.94 -9.73 -32.83
N GLU A 81 22.88 -10.56 -31.79
CA GLU A 81 22.73 -12.02 -31.90
C GLU A 81 21.35 -12.40 -32.46
N ALA A 82 20.27 -11.75 -32.03
CA ALA A 82 18.92 -11.96 -32.57
C ALA A 82 18.69 -11.39 -33.99
N SER A 83 19.60 -10.54 -34.48
CA SER A 83 19.59 -10.02 -35.85
C SER A 83 20.45 -10.85 -36.82
N SER A 84 21.05 -11.95 -36.37
CA SER A 84 21.81 -12.90 -37.20
C SER A 84 20.93 -13.80 -38.09
N ASP A 85 19.79 -13.28 -38.56
CA ASP A 85 19.10 -13.85 -39.70
C ASP A 85 20.00 -13.69 -40.91
N LYS A 86 20.36 -14.83 -41.49
CA LYS A 86 21.22 -15.04 -42.67
C LYS A 86 20.80 -14.17 -43.87
N GLY A 87 21.16 -12.89 -43.86
CA GLY A 87 21.09 -12.00 -45.03
C GLY A 87 19.70 -11.71 -45.60
N ALA A 88 18.61 -12.04 -44.90
CA ALA A 88 17.26 -11.70 -45.36
C ALA A 88 16.87 -10.29 -44.88
N PRO A 89 16.46 -9.38 -45.78
CA PRO A 89 16.06 -8.03 -45.39
C PRO A 89 14.78 -8.08 -44.55
N LYS A 90 14.90 -7.78 -43.25
CA LYS A 90 13.73 -7.57 -42.38
C LYS A 90 12.99 -6.33 -42.86
N GLN A 91 11.73 -6.51 -43.27
CA GLN A 91 10.84 -5.38 -43.59
C GLN A 91 10.76 -4.47 -42.36
N ALA A 92 10.97 -3.17 -42.57
CA ALA A 92 10.89 -2.18 -41.50
C ALA A 92 9.50 -2.26 -40.85
N ALA A 93 9.46 -2.63 -39.57
CA ALA A 93 8.22 -2.62 -38.81
C ALA A 93 7.70 -1.16 -38.77
N ASN A 94 6.53 -0.93 -39.35
CA ASN A 94 5.94 0.41 -39.49
C ASN A 94 5.40 0.98 -38.17
N VAL A 95 5.50 0.20 -37.08
CA VAL A 95 5.04 0.57 -35.74
C VAL A 95 6.27 0.77 -34.85
N ARG A 96 6.39 1.98 -34.29
CA ARG A 96 7.46 2.31 -33.35
C ARG A 96 7.22 1.57 -32.03
N PRO A 97 8.23 0.90 -31.44
CA PRO A 97 8.07 0.24 -30.15
C PRO A 97 7.78 1.28 -29.07
N THR A 98 6.74 1.06 -28.26
CA THR A 98 6.46 1.85 -27.05
C THR A 98 6.87 1.05 -25.80
N PRO A 99 7.34 1.69 -24.71
CA PRO A 99 7.74 0.99 -23.49
C PRO A 99 6.61 0.23 -22.77
N GLY A 100 5.35 0.56 -23.08
CA GLY A 100 4.17 -0.05 -22.49
C GLY A 100 2.89 0.59 -23.02
N PRO A 101 1.71 0.08 -22.62
CA PRO A 101 0.42 0.66 -22.98
C PRO A 101 0.18 1.99 -22.26
N VAL A 102 -0.56 2.90 -22.91
CA VAL A 102 -1.02 4.15 -22.29
C VAL A 102 -2.33 3.88 -21.55
N PHE A 103 -2.35 4.17 -20.25
CA PHE A 103 -3.55 4.03 -19.42
C PHE A 103 -4.21 5.39 -19.18
N GLN A 104 -5.46 5.55 -19.62
CA GLN A 104 -6.28 6.73 -19.37
C GLN A 104 -7.28 6.43 -18.26
N TRP A 105 -6.91 6.74 -17.01
CA TRP A 105 -7.68 6.38 -15.82
C TRP A 105 -9.02 7.12 -15.72
N ASP A 106 -9.11 8.31 -16.31
CA ASP A 106 -10.27 9.22 -16.22
C ASP A 106 -10.93 9.52 -17.58
N LYS A 107 -10.83 8.63 -18.57
CA LYS A 107 -11.43 8.90 -19.88
C LYS A 107 -12.96 8.95 -19.76
N HIS A 108 -13.54 10.15 -19.82
CA HIS A 108 -14.98 10.33 -19.61
C HIS A 108 -15.86 9.95 -20.81
N TYR A 109 -15.30 9.81 -22.02
CA TYR A 109 -16.01 9.29 -23.21
C TYR A 109 -15.02 8.66 -24.21
N ASP A 110 -15.52 7.77 -25.07
CA ASP A 110 -14.75 7.09 -26.12
C ASP A 110 -14.36 7.96 -27.31
#